data_AF-A0A183B8Y2-F1
#
_entry.id   AF-A0A183B8Y2-F1
#
_cell.length_a   1.000
_cell.length_b   1.000
_cell.length_c   1.000
_cell.angle_alpha   90.00
_cell.angle_beta   90.00
_cell.angle_gamma   90.00
#
_symmetry.space_group_name_H-M   'P 1'
#
loop_
_entity.id
_entity.type
_entity.pdbx_description
1 polymer ?
#
loop_
_entity_poly.entity_id
_entity_poly.type
_entity_poly.pdbx_seq_one_letter_code
_entity_poly.pdbx_strand_id
1 'polypeptide(L)'
;MLSEDAGKLQAFLESLSASVAMFGTRLAPPKCKMYEPGENWDNKFASLSSSIEECRAECVGVYLCDLPEVLKFFDPEAAKKPDNVVPDVVYVNWLSMIRSGVMSMEFYSPAENFGDTGAWRQAHCCARYAILRVLLEADPCMVRLEEIVGADGAPDLLISVDRDKLKTVAKPAIGAFLNKLQYYKSTANAKDGTAFFLKYSELLPEHLPLRKIVIDRKRPRPLMVQPLICETSNGIEMVPYPATYAGLIESFIDRFSRLPLGPKALEALEIVWRNDQPYFKDIPV
;
A
#
# COMPACT_ATOMS: atom_id res chain seq x y z
N MET A 1 -10.37 16.96 -18.78
CA MET A 1 -11.66 17.66 -18.98
C MET A 1 -12.23 18.30 -17.71
N LEU A 2 -12.11 17.71 -16.51
CA LEU A 2 -12.47 18.36 -15.22
C LEU A 2 -11.32 19.17 -14.59
N SER A 3 -10.08 19.00 -15.07
CA SER A 3 -8.86 19.54 -14.46
C SER A 3 -8.43 20.92 -14.95
N GLU A 4 -9.13 21.52 -15.92
CA GLU A 4 -8.74 22.81 -16.54
C GLU A 4 -9.67 23.97 -16.15
N ASP A 5 -10.80 23.68 -15.51
CA ASP A 5 -11.82 24.65 -15.16
C ASP A 5 -12.33 24.40 -13.74
N ALA A 6 -11.90 25.26 -12.81
CA ALA A 6 -12.26 25.18 -11.40
C ALA A 6 -13.79 25.30 -11.18
N GLY A 7 -14.51 26.00 -12.06
CA GLY A 7 -15.96 26.14 -12.00
C GLY A 7 -16.68 24.84 -12.35
N LYS A 8 -16.20 24.12 -13.37
CA LYS A 8 -16.74 22.78 -13.71
C LYS A 8 -16.45 21.75 -12.62
N LEU A 9 -15.27 21.79 -12.03
CA LEU A 9 -14.93 20.92 -10.90
C LEU A 9 -15.82 21.23 -9.68
N GLN A 10 -16.03 22.52 -9.37
CA GLN A 10 -16.92 22.96 -8.30
C GLN A 10 -18.36 22.43 -8.47
N ALA A 11 -18.95 22.62 -9.66
CA ALA A 11 -20.31 22.15 -9.96
C ALA A 11 -20.45 20.62 -9.83
N PHE A 12 -19.43 19.87 -10.27
CA PHE A 12 -19.40 18.42 -10.10
C PHE A 12 -19.35 18.01 -8.62
N LEU A 13 -18.51 18.66 -7.81
CA LEU A 13 -18.39 18.38 -6.38
C LEU A 13 -19.66 18.72 -5.58
N GLU A 14 -20.39 19.76 -5.99
CA GLU A 14 -21.69 20.10 -5.44
C GLU A 14 -22.73 19.01 -5.72
N SER A 15 -22.73 18.44 -6.93
CA SER A 15 -23.61 17.32 -7.29
C SER A 15 -23.33 16.06 -6.44
N LEU A 16 -22.05 15.74 -6.20
CA LEU A 16 -21.66 14.61 -5.36
C LEU A 16 -22.03 14.84 -3.89
N SER A 17 -21.88 16.06 -3.38
CA SER A 17 -22.25 16.42 -2.00
C SER A 17 -23.72 16.16 -1.70
N ALA A 18 -24.61 16.32 -2.67
CA ALA A 18 -26.03 16.06 -2.51
C ALA A 18 -26.37 14.56 -2.39
N SER A 19 -25.47 13.68 -2.82
CA SER A 19 -25.69 12.22 -2.90
C SER A 19 -25.14 11.42 -1.71
N VAL A 20 -24.21 11.98 -0.91
CA VAL A 20 -23.49 11.25 0.16
C VAL A 20 -23.84 11.81 1.54
N ALA A 21 -25.00 11.42 2.07
CA ALA A 21 -25.49 11.86 3.39
C ALA A 21 -24.95 11.05 4.59
N MET A 22 -23.96 10.16 4.42
CA MET A 22 -23.55 9.22 5.49
C MET A 22 -22.42 9.70 6.41
N PHE A 23 -21.74 10.82 6.14
CA PHE A 23 -20.72 11.36 7.06
C PHE A 23 -20.64 12.90 7.04
N GLY A 24 -21.78 13.58 7.21
CA GLY A 24 -21.88 14.97 7.70
C GLY A 24 -20.99 16.06 7.04
N THR A 25 -20.38 15.82 5.89
CA THR A 25 -19.36 16.72 5.31
C THR A 25 -19.72 17.06 3.88
N ARG A 26 -19.95 18.36 3.60
CA ARG A 26 -19.99 18.88 2.23
C ARG A 26 -18.69 18.48 1.52
N LEU A 27 -18.81 17.84 0.36
CA LEU A 27 -17.69 17.61 -0.57
C LEU A 27 -17.39 18.87 -1.41
N ALA A 28 -18.17 19.95 -1.25
CA ALA A 28 -18.01 21.21 -1.94
C ALA A 28 -17.49 22.31 -0.99
N PRO A 29 -16.19 22.69 -1.05
CA PRO A 29 -15.70 23.89 -0.38
C PRO A 29 -16.24 25.14 -1.11
N PRO A 30 -16.17 26.34 -0.49
CA PRO A 30 -16.65 27.58 -1.13
C PRO A 30 -15.93 27.95 -2.43
N LYS A 31 -14.69 27.47 -2.61
CA LYS A 31 -13.90 27.65 -3.84
C LYS A 31 -12.98 26.45 -4.04
N CYS A 32 -13.10 25.77 -5.18
CA CYS A 32 -12.24 24.65 -5.52
C CYS A 32 -10.80 25.11 -5.78
N LYS A 33 -9.83 24.40 -5.19
CA LYS A 33 -8.40 24.56 -5.49
C LYS A 33 -8.01 23.59 -6.60
N MET A 34 -6.97 23.93 -7.37
CA MET A 34 -6.38 23.09 -8.42
C MET A 34 -4.86 23.16 -8.30
N TYR A 35 -4.15 22.34 -9.06
CA TYR A 35 -2.70 22.42 -9.18
C TYR A 35 -2.32 23.71 -9.93
N GLU A 36 -1.40 24.47 -9.36
CA GLU A 36 -0.81 25.64 -10.03
C GLU A 36 0.28 25.20 -11.05
N PRO A 37 0.67 26.05 -12.00
CA PRO A 37 1.76 25.75 -12.92
C PRO A 37 3.05 25.34 -12.18
N GLY A 38 3.59 24.16 -12.53
CA GLY A 38 4.77 23.58 -11.87
C GLY A 38 4.47 22.71 -10.66
N GLU A 39 3.23 22.68 -10.18
CA GLU A 39 2.80 21.74 -9.15
C GLU A 39 2.41 20.39 -9.76
N ASN A 40 2.75 19.31 -9.07
CA ASN A 40 2.37 17.95 -9.40
C ASN A 40 1.99 17.19 -8.11
N TRP A 41 1.53 15.95 -8.26
CA TRP A 41 1.13 15.12 -7.11
C TRP A 41 2.25 15.00 -6.05
N ASP A 42 3.46 14.69 -6.49
CA ASP A 42 4.59 14.39 -5.63
C ASP A 42 5.06 15.62 -4.85
N ASN A 43 5.19 16.78 -5.51
CA ASN A 43 5.63 17.99 -4.83
C ASN A 43 4.54 18.62 -3.96
N LYS A 44 3.26 18.44 -4.30
CA LYS A 44 2.14 19.01 -3.55
C LYS A 44 1.86 18.24 -2.27
N PHE A 45 1.90 16.90 -2.31
CA PHE A 45 1.64 16.01 -1.17
C PHE A 45 2.92 15.47 -0.51
N ALA A 46 4.09 15.81 -1.05
CA ALA A 46 5.41 15.56 -0.48
C ALA A 46 5.59 14.09 -0.05
N SER A 47 6.03 13.85 1.18
CA SER A 47 6.35 12.52 1.73
C SER A 47 5.15 11.57 1.80
N LEU A 48 3.91 12.07 1.74
CA LEU A 48 2.70 11.24 1.79
C LEU A 48 2.13 10.93 0.41
N SER A 49 2.61 11.58 -0.65
CA SER A 49 2.13 11.39 -2.04
C SER A 49 2.05 9.90 -2.41
N SER A 50 3.13 9.13 -2.24
CA SER A 50 3.12 7.70 -2.56
C SER A 50 2.13 6.92 -1.67
N SER A 51 2.13 7.14 -0.36
CA SER A 51 1.28 6.38 0.56
C SER A 51 -0.21 6.63 0.32
N ILE A 52 -0.60 7.88 0.05
CA ILE A 52 -1.99 8.24 -0.26
C ILE A 52 -2.42 7.60 -1.59
N GLU A 53 -1.55 7.64 -2.60
CA GLU A 53 -1.90 7.08 -3.91
C GLU A 53 -2.01 5.56 -3.88
N GLU A 54 -1.09 4.86 -3.20
CA GLU A 54 -1.18 3.42 -2.97
C GLU A 54 -2.46 3.07 -2.18
N CYS A 55 -2.80 3.86 -1.15
CA CYS A 55 -4.02 3.65 -0.38
C CYS A 55 -5.27 3.80 -1.25
N ARG A 56 -5.30 4.81 -2.13
CA ARG A 56 -6.38 5.01 -3.09
C ARG A 56 -6.49 3.81 -4.05
N ALA A 57 -5.37 3.32 -4.58
CA ALA A 57 -5.34 2.19 -5.50
C ALA A 57 -5.82 0.88 -4.83
N GLU A 58 -5.31 0.58 -3.64
CA GLU A 58 -5.72 -0.59 -2.83
C GLU A 58 -7.21 -0.50 -2.45
N CYS A 59 -7.72 0.69 -2.10
CA CYS A 59 -9.15 0.93 -1.86
C CYS A 59 -10.00 0.62 -3.09
N VAL A 60 -9.59 1.05 -4.29
CA VAL A 60 -10.28 0.70 -5.55
C VAL A 60 -10.31 -0.81 -5.75
N GLY A 61 -9.19 -1.49 -5.50
CA GLY A 61 -9.08 -2.94 -5.61
C GLY A 61 -10.12 -3.66 -4.75
N VAL A 62 -10.18 -3.36 -3.45
CA VAL A 62 -11.15 -4.02 -2.55
C VAL A 62 -12.59 -3.55 -2.78
N TYR A 63 -12.81 -2.30 -3.21
CA TYR A 63 -14.15 -1.74 -3.45
C TYR A 63 -14.82 -2.32 -4.70
N LEU A 64 -14.04 -2.62 -5.74
CA LEU A 64 -14.55 -3.15 -7.02
C LEU A 64 -14.45 -4.68 -7.14
N CYS A 65 -13.81 -5.37 -6.18
CA CYS A 65 -13.53 -6.81 -6.31
C CYS A 65 -14.77 -7.73 -6.32
N ASP A 66 -15.93 -7.24 -5.90
CA ASP A 66 -17.19 -7.99 -5.90
C ASP A 66 -18.12 -7.63 -7.06
N LEU A 67 -17.66 -6.81 -8.01
CA LEU A 67 -18.44 -6.50 -9.22
C LEU A 67 -18.58 -7.75 -10.09
N PRO A 68 -19.82 -8.15 -10.47
CA PRO A 68 -20.04 -9.32 -11.31
C PRO A 68 -19.27 -9.27 -12.64
N GLU A 69 -19.14 -8.09 -13.25
CA GLU A 69 -18.40 -7.87 -14.48
C GLU A 69 -16.91 -8.17 -14.32
N VAL A 70 -16.33 -7.82 -13.17
CA VAL A 70 -14.92 -8.10 -12.86
C VAL A 70 -14.77 -9.59 -12.56
N LEU A 71 -15.63 -10.15 -11.71
CA LEU A 71 -15.57 -11.56 -11.32
C LEU A 71 -15.71 -12.51 -12.52
N LYS A 72 -16.55 -12.17 -13.52
CA LYS A 72 -16.71 -12.99 -14.73
C LYS A 72 -15.39 -13.30 -15.45
N PHE A 73 -14.39 -12.44 -15.37
CA PHE A 73 -13.09 -12.66 -16.02
C PHE A 73 -12.13 -13.51 -15.19
N PHE A 74 -12.16 -13.38 -13.85
CA PHE A 74 -11.16 -13.98 -12.95
C PHE A 74 -11.67 -15.21 -12.19
N ASP A 75 -12.97 -15.26 -11.88
CA ASP A 75 -13.65 -16.36 -11.23
C ASP A 75 -15.14 -16.42 -11.67
N PRO A 76 -15.44 -17.06 -12.82
CA PRO A 76 -16.79 -17.12 -13.37
C PRO A 76 -17.83 -17.77 -12.45
N GLU A 77 -17.41 -18.67 -11.54
CA GLU A 77 -18.32 -19.31 -10.60
C GLU A 77 -18.68 -18.39 -9.43
N ALA A 78 -17.73 -17.59 -8.95
CA ALA A 78 -18.01 -16.52 -8.00
C ALA A 78 -19.02 -15.51 -8.55
N ALA A 79 -18.94 -15.18 -9.85
CA ALA A 79 -19.84 -14.23 -10.50
C ALA A 79 -21.30 -14.70 -10.60
N LYS A 80 -21.56 -16.00 -10.45
CA LYS A 80 -22.91 -16.59 -10.46
C LYS A 80 -23.58 -16.60 -9.08
N LYS A 81 -22.85 -16.28 -8.01
CA LYS A 81 -23.39 -16.27 -6.65
C LYS A 81 -24.43 -15.14 -6.51
N PRO A 82 -25.51 -15.35 -5.74
CA PRO A 82 -26.49 -14.29 -5.45
C PRO A 82 -25.84 -13.06 -4.80
N ASP A 83 -26.40 -11.87 -5.05
CA ASP A 83 -25.86 -10.60 -4.55
C ASP A 83 -25.77 -10.48 -3.03
N ASN A 84 -26.50 -11.29 -2.26
CA ASN A 84 -26.41 -11.33 -0.80
C ASN A 84 -25.31 -12.27 -0.28
N VAL A 85 -24.71 -13.09 -1.15
CA VAL A 85 -23.62 -14.00 -0.78
C VAL A 85 -22.29 -13.34 -1.14
N VAL A 86 -21.32 -13.40 -0.23
CA VAL A 86 -19.95 -12.96 -0.50
C VAL A 86 -19.14 -14.17 -0.98
N PRO A 87 -18.65 -14.20 -2.24
CA PRO A 87 -17.81 -15.28 -2.74
C PRO A 87 -16.48 -15.40 -1.96
N ASP A 88 -15.88 -16.58 -1.94
CA ASP A 88 -14.64 -16.81 -1.20
C ASP A 88 -13.47 -15.97 -1.70
N VAL A 89 -13.33 -15.80 -3.02
CA VAL A 89 -12.27 -14.93 -3.59
C VAL A 89 -12.38 -13.49 -3.08
N VAL A 90 -13.61 -12.98 -2.95
CA VAL A 90 -13.88 -11.64 -2.39
C VAL A 90 -13.52 -11.62 -0.90
N TYR A 91 -14.01 -12.59 -0.13
CA TYR A 91 -13.72 -12.68 1.30
C TYR A 91 -12.21 -12.76 1.58
N VAL A 92 -11.50 -13.62 0.86
CA VAL A 92 -10.04 -13.81 1.01
C VAL A 92 -9.29 -12.54 0.61
N ASN A 93 -9.73 -11.82 -0.42
CA ASN A 93 -9.13 -10.53 -0.79
C ASN A 93 -9.21 -9.52 0.36
N TRP A 94 -10.39 -9.36 0.97
CA TRP A 94 -10.58 -8.49 2.14
C TRP A 94 -9.79 -8.95 3.36
N LEU A 95 -9.82 -10.25 3.68
CA LEU A 95 -9.05 -10.83 4.78
C LEU A 95 -7.54 -10.61 4.58
N SER A 96 -7.05 -10.78 3.35
CA SER A 96 -5.65 -10.54 3.00
C SER A 96 -5.26 -9.07 3.17
N MET A 97 -6.13 -8.13 2.77
CA MET A 97 -5.95 -6.69 3.00
C MET A 97 -5.84 -6.36 4.50
N ILE A 98 -6.80 -6.83 5.30
CA ILE A 98 -6.85 -6.61 6.76
C ILE A 98 -5.61 -7.20 7.43
N ARG A 99 -5.29 -8.45 7.13
CA ARG A 99 -4.08 -9.11 7.63
C ARG A 99 -2.83 -8.35 7.24
N SER A 100 -2.74 -7.87 6.00
CA SER A 100 -1.60 -7.09 5.54
C SER A 100 -1.48 -5.78 6.30
N GLY A 101 -2.59 -5.09 6.59
CA GLY A 101 -2.59 -3.89 7.44
C GLY A 101 -2.07 -4.13 8.86
N VAL A 102 -2.37 -5.29 9.46
CA VAL A 102 -1.80 -5.71 10.75
C VAL A 102 -0.31 -5.98 10.62
N MET A 103 0.10 -6.80 9.65
CA MET A 103 1.51 -7.14 9.42
C MET A 103 2.35 -5.90 9.08
N SER A 104 1.76 -4.91 8.43
CA SER A 104 2.41 -3.66 8.04
C SER A 104 2.97 -2.87 9.22
N MET A 105 2.45 -3.06 10.43
CA MET A 105 2.95 -2.37 11.64
C MET A 105 4.46 -2.58 11.86
N GLU A 106 5.07 -3.66 11.34
CA GLU A 106 6.53 -3.86 11.39
C GLU A 106 7.33 -2.75 10.70
N PHE A 107 6.75 -2.07 9.70
CA PHE A 107 7.38 -1.01 8.92
C PHE A 107 7.20 0.39 9.52
N TYR A 108 6.48 0.50 10.63
CA TYR A 108 6.40 1.75 11.37
C TYR A 108 7.58 1.86 12.33
N SER A 109 8.28 2.98 12.33
CA SER A 109 9.25 3.37 13.35
C SER A 109 8.56 4.28 14.35
N PRO A 110 8.33 3.85 15.61
CA PRO A 110 7.76 4.70 16.63
C PRO A 110 8.61 5.95 16.89
N ALA A 111 7.96 7.00 17.39
CA ALA A 111 8.67 8.17 17.89
C ALA A 111 9.54 7.80 19.08
N GLU A 112 10.80 8.21 19.07
CA GLU A 112 11.73 8.05 20.19
C GLU A 112 11.77 9.29 21.08
N ASN A 113 11.45 10.47 20.53
CA ASN A 113 11.44 11.74 21.23
C ASN A 113 10.01 12.25 21.47
N PHE A 114 9.83 13.03 22.54
CA PHE A 114 8.58 13.71 22.84
C PHE A 114 8.26 14.76 21.78
N GLY A 115 7.11 14.61 21.10
CA GLY A 115 6.65 15.53 20.03
C GLY A 115 6.81 15.01 18.61
N ASP A 116 7.50 13.88 18.41
CA ASP A 116 7.58 13.22 17.11
C ASP A 116 6.38 12.27 16.90
N THR A 117 5.95 12.09 15.65
CA THR A 117 4.79 11.27 15.28
C THR A 117 5.17 9.90 14.68
N GLY A 118 6.44 9.50 14.79
CA GLY A 118 6.97 8.29 14.15
C GLY A 118 7.03 8.38 12.63
N ALA A 119 7.48 7.32 11.97
CA ALA A 119 7.63 7.30 10.52
C ALA A 119 7.35 5.92 9.91
N TRP A 120 6.55 5.89 8.85
CA TRP A 120 6.41 4.72 8.00
C TRP A 120 7.59 4.58 7.05
N ARG A 121 8.19 3.39 7.02
CA ARG A 121 9.33 3.08 6.13
C ARG A 121 8.92 2.48 4.78
N GLN A 122 7.63 2.22 4.57
CA GLN A 122 7.11 1.64 3.33
C GLN A 122 5.69 2.17 3.04
N ALA A 123 5.50 2.75 1.85
CA ALA A 123 4.28 3.47 1.49
C ALA A 123 3.02 2.60 1.41
N HIS A 124 3.12 1.38 0.86
CA HIS A 124 2.00 0.45 0.78
C HIS A 124 1.58 -0.08 2.17
N CYS A 125 2.51 -0.16 3.12
CA CYS A 125 2.27 -0.62 4.48
C CYS A 125 1.53 0.46 5.27
N CYS A 126 1.94 1.72 5.10
CA CYS A 126 1.20 2.88 5.58
C CYS A 126 -0.24 2.87 5.03
N ALA A 127 -0.39 2.69 3.71
CA ALA A 127 -1.67 2.60 3.04
C ALA A 127 -2.59 1.50 3.59
N ARG A 128 -2.07 0.27 3.75
CA ARG A 128 -2.84 -0.89 4.24
C ARG A 128 -3.22 -0.74 5.70
N TYR A 129 -2.36 -0.14 6.52
CA TYR A 129 -2.70 0.19 7.90
C TYR A 129 -3.80 1.26 7.96
N ALA A 130 -3.76 2.29 7.10
CA ALA A 130 -4.84 3.28 7.01
C ALA A 130 -6.19 2.63 6.63
N ILE A 131 -6.19 1.70 5.68
CA ILE A 131 -7.39 0.91 5.31
C ILE A 131 -7.90 0.10 6.51
N LEU A 132 -7.01 -0.60 7.23
CA LEU A 132 -7.36 -1.32 8.46
C LEU A 132 -8.02 -0.39 9.49
N ARG A 133 -7.47 0.81 9.70
CA ARG A 133 -8.01 1.80 10.64
C ARG A 133 -9.40 2.32 10.25
N VAL A 134 -9.66 2.51 8.95
CA VAL A 134 -11.00 2.85 8.47
C VAL A 134 -12.01 1.74 8.80
N LEU A 135 -11.63 0.47 8.64
CA LEU A 135 -12.50 -0.66 8.94
C LEU A 135 -12.76 -0.82 10.44
N LEU A 136 -11.73 -0.64 11.28
CA LEU A 136 -11.86 -0.67 12.74
C LEU A 136 -12.74 0.48 13.26
N GLU A 137 -12.64 1.68 12.66
CA GLU A 137 -13.49 2.83 13.01
C GLU A 137 -14.95 2.64 12.56
N ALA A 138 -15.19 1.93 11.45
CA ALA A 138 -16.53 1.74 10.90
C ALA A 138 -17.41 0.82 11.76
N ASP A 139 -16.88 -0.30 12.24
CA ASP A 139 -17.57 -1.21 13.17
C ASP A 139 -16.55 -2.12 13.91
N PRO A 140 -16.34 -1.92 15.22
CA PRO A 140 -15.42 -2.75 16.01
C PRO A 140 -15.77 -4.25 16.04
N CYS A 141 -17.01 -4.63 15.73
CA CYS A 141 -17.41 -6.03 15.66
C CYS A 141 -17.07 -6.69 14.32
N MET A 142 -16.74 -5.91 13.29
CA MET A 142 -16.41 -6.43 11.96
C MET A 142 -15.00 -7.01 11.90
N VAL A 143 -14.01 -6.31 12.46
CA VAL A 143 -12.62 -6.74 12.53
C VAL A 143 -12.21 -6.75 13.99
N ARG A 144 -11.83 -7.93 14.50
CA ARG A 144 -11.27 -8.07 15.85
C ARG A 144 -9.83 -8.54 15.77
N LEU A 145 -8.98 -7.90 16.56
CA LEU A 145 -7.58 -8.24 16.74
C LEU A 145 -7.43 -8.71 18.19
N GLU A 146 -7.15 -10.00 18.37
CA GLU A 146 -7.10 -10.63 19.69
C GLU A 146 -5.70 -11.19 19.91
N GLU A 147 -5.07 -10.82 21.03
CA GLU A 147 -3.84 -11.48 21.47
C GLU A 147 -4.17 -12.89 21.96
N ILE A 148 -3.44 -13.87 21.45
CA ILE A 148 -3.57 -15.28 21.80
C ILE A 148 -2.20 -15.86 22.14
N VAL A 149 -2.16 -17.09 22.65
CA VAL A 149 -0.92 -17.85 22.80
C VAL A 149 -0.78 -18.77 21.59
N GLY A 150 0.32 -18.64 20.86
CA GLY A 150 0.62 -19.47 19.70
C GLY A 150 0.91 -20.93 20.10
N ALA A 151 0.94 -21.82 19.11
CA ALA A 151 1.20 -23.25 19.34
C ALA A 151 2.58 -23.54 19.97
N ASP A 152 3.51 -22.59 19.88
CA ASP A 152 4.84 -22.62 20.49
C ASP A 152 4.90 -22.03 21.90
N GLY A 153 3.76 -21.60 22.46
CA GLY A 153 3.67 -20.98 23.79
C GLY A 153 4.03 -19.49 23.83
N ALA A 154 4.42 -18.88 22.71
CA ALA A 154 4.75 -17.45 22.65
C ALA A 154 3.49 -16.59 22.31
N PRO A 155 3.49 -15.26 22.57
CA PRO A 155 2.39 -14.38 22.16
C PRO A 155 2.15 -14.39 20.64
N ASP A 156 0.90 -14.40 20.20
CA ASP A 156 0.48 -14.39 18.79
C ASP A 156 -0.82 -13.59 18.61
N LEU A 157 -1.28 -13.41 17.38
CA LEU A 157 -2.50 -12.65 17.06
C LEU A 157 -3.53 -13.48 16.29
N LEU A 158 -4.78 -13.43 16.73
CA LEU A 158 -5.94 -13.88 15.96
C LEU A 158 -6.62 -12.68 15.30
N ILE A 159 -6.81 -12.75 13.98
CA ILE A 159 -7.54 -11.75 13.19
C ILE A 159 -8.89 -12.35 12.79
N SER A 160 -9.97 -11.82 13.36
CA SER A 160 -11.34 -12.24 13.04
C SER A 160 -12.00 -11.22 12.11
N VAL A 161 -12.57 -11.67 11.00
CA VAL A 161 -13.29 -10.82 10.02
C VAL A 161 -14.68 -11.38 9.77
N ASP A 162 -15.70 -10.56 10.05
CA ASP A 162 -17.09 -10.89 9.80
C ASP A 162 -17.43 -10.74 8.30
N ARG A 163 -17.73 -11.88 7.65
CA ARG A 163 -18.04 -11.94 6.22
C ARG A 163 -19.33 -11.19 5.88
N ASP A 164 -20.33 -11.23 6.76
CA ASP A 164 -21.65 -10.69 6.50
C ASP A 164 -21.65 -9.16 6.54
N LYS A 165 -20.61 -8.57 7.15
CA LYS A 165 -20.39 -7.12 7.23
C LYS A 165 -19.56 -6.55 6.07
N LEU A 166 -19.05 -7.38 5.16
CA LEU A 166 -18.25 -6.89 4.02
C LEU A 166 -19.04 -5.96 3.10
N LYS A 167 -20.26 -6.36 2.73
CA LYS A 167 -21.12 -5.57 1.83
C LYS A 167 -21.81 -4.39 2.54
N THR A 168 -22.17 -4.55 3.80
CA THR A 168 -22.99 -3.58 4.55
C THR A 168 -22.18 -2.57 5.35
N VAL A 169 -20.93 -2.89 5.74
CA VAL A 169 -20.07 -2.04 6.56
C VAL A 169 -18.77 -1.68 5.83
N ALA A 170 -17.93 -2.66 5.47
CA ALA A 170 -16.61 -2.36 4.91
C ALA A 170 -16.70 -1.63 3.57
N LYS A 171 -17.50 -2.15 2.63
CA LYS A 171 -17.59 -1.56 1.29
C LYS A 171 -18.09 -0.11 1.33
N PRO A 172 -19.17 0.24 2.07
CA PRO A 172 -19.56 1.63 2.27
C PRO A 172 -18.48 2.50 2.94
N ALA A 173 -17.81 2.00 3.97
CA ALA A 173 -16.75 2.74 4.67
C ALA A 173 -15.56 3.05 3.75
N ILE A 174 -15.08 2.05 3.01
CA ILE A 174 -14.00 2.21 2.02
C ILE A 174 -14.45 3.10 0.86
N GLY A 175 -15.70 3.00 0.39
CA GLY A 175 -16.23 3.89 -0.64
C GLY A 175 -16.23 5.37 -0.19
N ALA A 176 -16.66 5.65 1.03
CA ALA A 176 -16.62 6.99 1.60
C ALA A 176 -15.18 7.52 1.77
N PHE A 177 -14.27 6.67 2.25
CA PHE A 177 -12.86 6.99 2.41
C PHE A 177 -12.19 7.27 1.05
N LEU A 178 -12.41 6.40 0.05
CA LEU A 178 -11.91 6.53 -1.31
C LEU A 178 -12.38 7.83 -1.97
N ASN A 179 -13.66 8.19 -1.81
CA ASN A 179 -14.20 9.46 -2.30
C ASN A 179 -13.46 10.67 -1.72
N LYS A 180 -13.12 10.64 -0.42
CA LYS A 180 -12.32 11.70 0.21
C LYS A 180 -10.89 11.75 -0.32
N LEU A 181 -10.22 10.60 -0.45
CA LEU A 181 -8.87 10.56 -1.03
C LEU A 181 -8.85 11.15 -2.45
N GLN A 182 -9.82 10.75 -3.29
CA GLN A 182 -9.93 11.26 -4.66
C GLN A 182 -10.25 12.75 -4.67
N TYR A 183 -11.11 13.24 -3.78
CA TYR A 183 -11.40 14.67 -3.63
C TYR A 183 -10.14 15.48 -3.31
N TYR A 184 -9.37 15.09 -2.30
CA TYR A 184 -8.16 15.83 -1.91
C TYR A 184 -7.12 15.84 -3.03
N LYS A 185 -6.94 14.69 -3.70
CA LYS A 185 -6.07 14.57 -4.87
C LYS A 185 -6.51 15.51 -6.00
N SER A 186 -7.77 15.42 -6.42
CA SER A 186 -8.28 16.20 -7.55
C SER A 186 -8.29 17.72 -7.32
N THR A 187 -8.37 18.15 -6.06
CA THR A 187 -8.45 19.57 -5.68
C THR A 187 -7.12 20.17 -5.23
N ALA A 188 -6.01 19.42 -5.36
CA ALA A 188 -4.70 19.82 -4.85
C ALA A 188 -4.72 20.29 -3.37
N ASN A 189 -5.69 19.81 -2.58
CA ASN A 189 -5.90 20.27 -1.20
C ASN A 189 -5.01 19.48 -0.24
N ALA A 190 -3.71 19.74 -0.34
CA ALA A 190 -2.67 19.01 0.37
C ALA A 190 -2.75 19.17 1.89
N LYS A 191 -3.14 20.36 2.38
CA LYS A 191 -3.23 20.64 3.81
C LYS A 191 -4.25 19.72 4.48
N ASP A 192 -5.48 19.72 3.97
CA ASP A 192 -6.56 18.94 4.57
C ASP A 192 -6.44 17.46 4.21
N GLY A 193 -5.96 17.13 3.00
CA GLY A 193 -5.74 15.75 2.58
C GLY A 193 -4.65 15.03 3.37
N THR A 194 -3.55 15.72 3.66
CA THR A 194 -2.48 15.21 4.54
C THR A 194 -3.01 14.99 5.95
N ALA A 195 -3.70 15.97 6.54
CA ALA A 195 -4.27 15.83 7.88
C ALA A 195 -5.28 14.67 7.96
N PHE A 196 -6.14 14.55 6.95
CA PHE A 196 -7.10 13.45 6.84
C PHE A 196 -6.42 12.09 6.77
N PHE A 197 -5.40 11.93 5.93
CA PHE A 197 -4.70 10.65 5.79
C PHE A 197 -3.87 10.29 7.03
N LEU A 198 -3.25 11.29 7.68
CA LEU A 198 -2.49 11.08 8.91
C LEU A 198 -3.37 10.54 10.05
N LYS A 199 -4.62 10.99 10.18
CA LYS A 199 -5.59 10.46 11.16
C LYS A 199 -5.69 8.92 11.11
N TYR A 200 -5.65 8.34 9.91
CA TYR A 200 -5.78 6.90 9.71
C TYR A 200 -4.43 6.17 9.62
N SER A 201 -3.35 6.86 9.24
CA SER A 201 -2.03 6.23 9.10
C SER A 201 -1.18 6.32 10.36
N GLU A 202 -1.48 7.19 11.33
CA GLU A 202 -0.76 7.22 12.61
C GLU A 202 -0.99 5.91 13.40
N LEU A 203 0.09 5.26 13.83
CA LEU A 203 0.01 4.03 14.61
C LEU A 203 -0.51 4.35 16.02
N LEU A 204 -1.70 3.85 16.36
CA LEU A 204 -2.27 4.08 17.68
C LEU A 204 -1.42 3.50 18.82
N PRO A 205 -1.41 4.14 20.00
CA PRO A 205 -0.76 3.60 21.18
C PRO A 205 -1.18 2.16 21.51
N GLU A 206 -2.46 1.83 21.41
CA GLU A 206 -3.00 0.48 21.63
C GLU A 206 -2.55 -0.56 20.59
N HIS A 207 -2.04 -0.12 19.43
CA HIS A 207 -1.49 -1.01 18.40
C HIS A 207 0.03 -1.24 18.57
N LEU A 208 0.71 -0.53 19.50
CA LEU A 208 2.13 -0.75 19.78
C LEU A 208 2.43 -2.15 20.34
N PRO A 209 1.63 -2.72 21.27
CA PRO A 209 1.81 -4.12 21.69
C PRO A 209 1.60 -5.11 20.55
N LEU A 210 0.58 -4.90 19.70
CA LEU A 210 0.33 -5.74 18.53
C LEU A 210 1.51 -5.71 17.55
N ARG A 211 2.08 -4.53 17.32
CA ARG A 211 3.29 -4.35 16.49
C ARG A 211 4.46 -5.18 17.03
N LYS A 212 4.65 -5.25 18.35
CA LYS A 212 5.71 -6.06 18.95
C LYS A 212 5.52 -7.53 18.59
N ILE A 213 4.31 -8.07 18.74
CA ILE A 213 4.00 -9.45 18.37
C ILE A 213 4.23 -9.69 16.87
N VAL A 214 3.80 -8.76 16.01
CA VAL A 214 4.03 -8.84 14.56
C VAL A 214 5.54 -8.95 14.22
N ILE A 215 6.38 -8.18 14.90
CA ILE A 215 7.84 -8.23 14.72
C ILE A 215 8.42 -9.54 15.24
N ASP A 216 8.00 -9.97 16.43
CA ASP A 216 8.48 -11.21 17.05
C ASP A 216 8.06 -12.45 16.21
N ARG A 217 6.94 -12.37 15.48
CA ARG A 217 6.40 -13.41 14.58
C ARG A 217 6.89 -13.28 13.13
N LYS A 218 7.72 -12.29 12.81
CA LYS A 218 8.20 -12.01 11.46
C LYS A 218 8.99 -13.18 10.89
N ARG A 219 8.72 -13.50 9.62
CA ARG A 219 9.56 -14.41 8.83
C ARG A 219 10.49 -13.62 7.90
N PRO A 220 11.73 -14.08 7.68
CA PRO A 220 12.61 -13.48 6.68
C PRO A 220 11.93 -13.44 5.30
N ARG A 221 12.11 -12.35 4.56
CA ARG A 221 11.61 -12.26 3.19
C ARG A 221 12.40 -13.23 2.30
N PRO A 222 11.74 -14.01 1.44
CA PRO A 222 12.43 -14.91 0.52
C PRO A 222 13.25 -14.09 -0.49
N LEU A 223 14.44 -14.60 -0.83
CA LEU A 223 15.24 -14.10 -1.94
C LEU A 223 14.80 -14.81 -3.23
N MET A 224 14.72 -14.05 -4.32
CA MET A 224 14.32 -14.58 -5.63
C MET A 224 15.56 -14.76 -6.51
N VAL A 225 15.76 -15.97 -7.02
CA VAL A 225 16.82 -16.27 -7.98
C VAL A 225 16.30 -15.98 -9.38
N GLN A 226 17.04 -15.20 -10.16
CA GLN A 226 16.66 -14.84 -11.53
C GLN A 226 17.53 -15.58 -12.55
N PRO A 227 16.98 -16.02 -13.68
CA PRO A 227 17.76 -16.62 -14.74
C PRO A 227 18.68 -15.59 -15.43
N LEU A 228 19.62 -16.11 -16.21
CA LEU A 228 20.40 -15.34 -17.18
C LEU A 228 19.83 -15.60 -18.57
N ILE A 229 19.77 -14.57 -19.39
CA ILE A 229 19.47 -14.70 -20.82
C ILE A 229 20.76 -14.36 -21.55
N CYS A 230 21.27 -15.28 -22.37
CA CYS A 230 22.49 -15.08 -23.14
C CYS A 230 22.34 -15.54 -24.58
N GLU A 231 23.04 -14.85 -25.47
CA GLU A 231 23.20 -15.28 -26.86
C GLU A 231 24.27 -16.38 -26.95
N THR A 232 23.95 -17.43 -27.69
CA THR A 232 24.82 -18.58 -27.95
C THR A 232 24.90 -18.86 -29.46
N SER A 233 25.72 -19.82 -29.87
CA SER A 233 25.76 -20.27 -31.28
C SER A 233 24.41 -20.78 -31.81
N ASN A 234 23.51 -21.21 -30.93
CA ASN A 234 22.20 -21.78 -31.28
C ASN A 234 21.05 -20.76 -31.13
N GLY A 235 21.36 -19.50 -30.81
CA GLY A 235 20.39 -18.43 -30.57
C GLY A 235 20.34 -18.00 -29.10
N ILE A 236 19.19 -17.48 -28.67
CA ILE A 236 18.99 -16.96 -27.31
C ILE A 236 18.63 -18.11 -26.37
N GLU A 237 19.43 -18.30 -25.32
CA GLU A 237 19.20 -19.32 -24.30
C GLU A 237 18.91 -18.70 -22.93
N MET A 238 18.05 -19.37 -22.16
CA MET A 238 17.79 -19.05 -20.76
C MET A 238 18.55 -20.03 -19.87
N VAL A 239 19.43 -19.52 -19.04
CA VAL A 239 20.21 -20.30 -18.05
C VAL A 239 19.52 -20.17 -16.69
N PRO A 240 18.86 -21.24 -16.20
CA PRO A 240 18.26 -21.26 -14.87
C PRO A 240 19.33 -21.53 -13.79
N TYR A 241 19.03 -21.13 -12.55
CA TYR A 241 19.86 -21.41 -11.38
C TYR A 241 18.99 -22.01 -10.27
N PRO A 242 19.55 -22.88 -9.40
CA PRO A 242 18.79 -23.47 -8.31
C PRO A 242 18.36 -22.40 -7.28
N ALA A 243 17.19 -22.57 -6.67
CA ALA A 243 16.65 -21.67 -5.64
C ALA A 243 17.36 -21.84 -4.27
N THR A 244 18.67 -21.57 -4.26
CA THR A 244 19.56 -21.65 -3.11
C THR A 244 20.44 -20.40 -3.03
N TYR A 245 21.07 -20.17 -1.87
CA TYR A 245 22.05 -19.06 -1.75
C TYR A 245 23.20 -19.18 -2.76
N ALA A 246 23.70 -20.40 -3.01
CA ALA A 246 24.74 -20.63 -4.00
C ALA A 246 24.25 -20.29 -5.42
N GLY A 247 23.06 -20.74 -5.80
CA GLY A 247 22.47 -20.43 -7.10
C GLY A 247 22.17 -18.93 -7.30
N LEU A 248 21.79 -18.22 -6.22
CA LEU A 248 21.67 -16.77 -6.27
C LEU A 248 23.02 -16.11 -6.59
N ILE A 249 24.07 -16.47 -5.86
CA ILE A 249 25.41 -15.90 -6.05
C ILE A 249 25.93 -16.20 -7.47
N GLU A 250 25.82 -17.45 -7.91
CA GLU A 250 26.22 -17.90 -9.24
C GLU A 250 25.49 -17.10 -10.33
N SER A 251 24.18 -16.85 -10.18
CA SER A 251 23.40 -16.06 -11.14
C SER A 251 23.90 -14.63 -11.32
N PHE A 252 24.53 -14.04 -10.30
CA PHE A 252 25.13 -12.71 -10.37
C PHE A 252 26.56 -12.77 -10.93
N ILE A 253 27.37 -13.75 -10.53
CA ILE A 253 28.71 -13.95 -11.10
C ILE A 253 28.61 -14.10 -12.62
N ASP A 254 27.73 -14.97 -13.10
CA ASP A 254 27.52 -15.21 -14.52
C ASP A 254 27.02 -13.96 -15.25
N ARG A 255 26.15 -13.16 -14.62
CA ARG A 255 25.64 -11.90 -15.20
C ARG A 255 26.74 -10.88 -15.46
N PHE A 256 27.77 -10.81 -14.62
CA PHE A 256 28.87 -9.84 -14.77
C PHE A 256 30.12 -10.41 -15.43
N SER A 257 30.22 -11.73 -15.60
CA SER A 257 31.36 -12.38 -16.27
C SER A 257 31.04 -12.83 -17.70
N ARG A 258 29.81 -13.31 -17.96
CA ARG A 258 29.43 -13.86 -19.28
C ARG A 258 28.81 -12.82 -20.21
N LEU A 259 28.22 -11.74 -19.68
CA LEU A 259 27.60 -10.71 -20.50
C LEU A 259 28.65 -9.67 -20.98
N PRO A 260 28.57 -9.20 -22.23
CA PRO A 260 29.60 -8.33 -22.83
C PRO A 260 29.91 -7.04 -22.06
N LEU A 261 28.94 -6.50 -21.32
CA LEU A 261 29.08 -5.25 -20.57
C LEU A 261 29.35 -5.45 -19.08
N GLY A 262 29.37 -6.70 -18.59
CA GLY A 262 29.50 -7.01 -17.17
C GLY A 262 30.75 -6.40 -16.52
N PRO A 263 31.97 -6.68 -17.01
CA PRO A 263 33.19 -6.14 -16.41
C PRO A 263 33.27 -4.62 -16.47
N LYS A 264 32.83 -4.02 -17.59
CA LYS A 264 32.77 -2.56 -17.75
C LYS A 264 31.79 -1.91 -16.79
N ALA A 265 30.67 -2.56 -16.50
CA ALA A 265 29.70 -2.08 -15.53
C ALA A 265 30.28 -2.07 -14.10
N LEU A 266 31.05 -3.10 -13.73
CA LEU A 266 31.73 -3.14 -12.42
C LEU A 266 32.75 -2.01 -12.27
N GLU A 267 33.59 -1.79 -13.29
CA GLU A 267 34.55 -0.67 -13.30
C GLU A 267 33.85 0.69 -13.22
N ALA A 268 32.77 0.88 -14.00
CA ALA A 268 31.99 2.11 -13.97
C ALA A 268 31.36 2.39 -12.60
N LEU A 269 30.84 1.35 -11.93
CA LEU A 269 30.29 1.48 -10.57
C LEU A 269 31.37 1.91 -9.57
N GLU A 270 32.58 1.35 -9.66
CA GLU A 270 33.68 1.73 -8.79
C GLU A 270 34.11 3.19 -9.03
N ILE A 271 34.19 3.62 -10.30
CA ILE A 271 34.54 5.01 -10.65
C ILE A 271 33.53 5.99 -10.04
N VAL A 272 32.23 5.74 -10.21
CA VAL A 272 31.17 6.59 -9.64
C VAL A 272 31.28 6.63 -8.12
N TRP A 273 31.45 5.48 -7.47
CA TRP A 273 31.60 5.42 -6.02
C TRP A 273 32.81 6.23 -5.52
N ARG A 274 33.96 6.14 -6.19
CA ARG A 274 35.16 6.92 -5.84
C ARG A 274 34.96 8.43 -6.04
N ASN A 275 34.28 8.83 -7.10
CA ASN A 275 34.00 10.23 -7.39
C ASN A 275 33.07 10.87 -6.35
N ASP A 276 32.09 10.09 -5.85
CA ASP A 276 31.11 10.58 -4.89
C ASP A 276 31.55 10.41 -3.43
N GLN A 277 32.62 9.65 -3.17
CA GLN A 277 33.19 9.45 -1.83
C GLN A 277 33.39 10.75 -1.03
N PRO A 278 33.83 11.89 -1.61
CA PRO A 278 34.00 13.14 -0.88
C PRO A 278 32.71 13.74 -0.30
N TYR A 279 31.53 13.34 -0.78
CA TYR A 279 30.22 13.79 -0.26
C TYR A 279 29.79 13.05 1.02
N PHE A 280 30.45 11.95 1.36
CA PHE A 280 30.08 11.06 2.47
C PHE A 280 31.12 11.07 3.59
N LYS A 281 31.73 12.22 3.86
CA LYS A 281 32.63 12.40 5.01
C LYS A 281 31.83 12.22 6.30
N ASP A 282 32.36 11.41 7.22
CA ASP A 282 31.78 11.12 8.54
C ASP A 282 30.58 10.15 8.60
N ILE A 283 30.37 9.31 7.57
CA ILE A 283 29.49 8.14 7.71
C ILE A 283 30.26 7.03 8.45
N PRO A 284 29.81 6.58 9.64
CA PRO A 284 30.37 5.39 10.25
C PRO A 284 30.06 4.18 9.36
N VAL A 285 31.11 3.55 8.83
CA VAL A 285 31.04 2.27 8.12
C VAL A 285 30.93 1.14 9.13
#